data_AF-A0A5N9CNR2-F1
#
_entry.id   AF-A0A5N9CNR2-F1
#
_cell.length_a   1.000
_cell.length_b   1.000
_cell.length_c   1.000
_cell.angle_alpha   90.00
_cell.angle_beta   90.00
_cell.angle_gamma   90.00
#
_symmetry.space_group_name_H-M   'P 1'
#
loop_
_entity.id
_entity.type
_entity.pdbx_description
1 polymer ?
#
loop_
_entity_poly.entity_id
_entity_poly.type
_entity_poly.pdbx_seq_one_letter_code
_entity_poly.pdbx_strand_id
1 'polypeptide(L)'
;MLGTHMAKMNKTEIEQFLQQPYIAHLTVLDESNHPFPVPIWFKYEDGNLWLISNIKSKKIQHIEKNPNVSLSIANSVRPYQYVIFNGIAEISDPADPNKIIQVCTKYDGYTEGRKFAQLLMESRHTIIINIKITKTNAWIDR
;
A
#
# COMPACT_ATOMS: atom_id res chain seq x y z
N MET A 1 -19.01 13.86 26.44
CA MET A 1 -19.56 13.46 25.12
C MET A 1 -18.51 13.86 24.09
N LEU A 2 -17.66 12.92 23.64
CA LEU A 2 -16.56 13.20 22.71
C LEU A 2 -17.14 13.31 21.29
N GLY A 3 -17.43 14.52 20.84
CA GLY A 3 -17.83 14.78 19.46
C GLY A 3 -16.59 14.72 18.57
N THR A 4 -16.33 13.56 17.98
CA THR A 4 -15.29 13.35 16.97
C THR A 4 -15.76 13.94 15.65
N HIS A 5 -15.19 15.07 15.21
CA HIS A 5 -15.53 15.65 13.91
C HIS A 5 -14.55 15.15 12.85
N MET A 6 -15.06 14.40 11.87
CA MET A 6 -14.27 13.93 10.74
C MET A 6 -13.88 15.10 9.83
N ALA A 7 -12.61 15.49 9.85
CA ALA A 7 -12.05 16.51 8.97
C ALA A 7 -11.29 15.86 7.80
N LYS A 8 -11.37 16.48 6.62
CA LYS A 8 -10.57 16.06 5.46
C LYS A 8 -9.10 16.43 5.69
N MET A 9 -8.20 15.48 5.45
CA MET A 9 -6.75 15.76 5.49
C MET A 9 -6.31 16.57 4.26
N ASN A 10 -5.41 17.51 4.45
CA ASN A 10 -4.72 18.20 3.36
C ASN A 10 -3.54 17.35 2.80
N LYS A 11 -2.90 17.82 1.74
CA LYS A 11 -1.81 17.09 1.06
C LYS A 11 -0.65 16.76 2.00
N THR A 12 -0.18 17.72 2.80
CA THR A 12 0.92 17.54 3.74
C THR A 12 0.57 16.53 4.83
N GLU A 13 -0.64 16.59 5.38
CA GLU A 13 -1.12 15.63 6.37
C GLU A 13 -1.18 14.21 5.82
N ILE A 14 -1.66 14.05 4.57
CA ILE A 14 -1.67 12.76 3.87
C ILE A 14 -0.24 12.24 3.69
N GLU A 15 0.68 13.08 3.20
CA GLU A 15 2.07 12.69 2.96
C GLU A 15 2.78 12.25 4.24
N GLN A 16 2.61 13.01 5.33
CA GLN A 16 3.17 12.68 6.65
C GLN A 16 2.59 11.37 7.21
N PHE A 17 1.27 11.19 7.10
CA PHE A 17 0.59 9.96 7.52
C PHE A 17 1.10 8.74 6.74
N LEU A 18 1.29 8.87 5.42
CA LEU A 18 1.71 7.77 4.55
C LEU A 18 3.21 7.42 4.68
N GLN A 19 4.03 8.26 5.31
CA GLN A 19 5.40 7.90 5.69
C GLN A 19 5.44 6.88 6.84
N GLN A 20 4.40 6.79 7.66
CA GLN A 20 4.36 5.84 8.77
C GLN A 20 4.25 4.39 8.27
N PRO A 21 4.84 3.41 8.98
CA PRO A 21 4.84 1.99 8.59
C PRO A 21 3.51 1.28 8.89
N TYR A 22 2.38 1.90 8.56
CA TYR A 22 1.07 1.27 8.72
C TYR A 22 0.89 0.14 7.71
N ILE A 23 0.21 -0.93 8.11
CA ILE A 23 -0.20 -1.99 7.19
C ILE A 23 -1.37 -1.49 6.36
N ALA A 24 -1.23 -1.55 5.04
CA ALA A 24 -2.32 -1.28 4.12
C ALA A 24 -3.15 -2.54 3.89
N HIS A 25 -4.42 -2.37 3.58
CA HIS A 25 -5.32 -3.44 3.14
C HIS A 25 -5.67 -3.19 1.67
N LEU A 26 -5.04 -3.95 0.78
CA LEU A 26 -5.34 -3.93 -0.65
C LEU A 26 -6.55 -4.82 -0.88
N THR A 27 -7.61 -4.27 -1.42
CA THR A 27 -8.79 -5.01 -1.86
C THR A 27 -8.71 -5.18 -3.37
N VAL A 28 -8.66 -6.44 -3.80
CA VAL A 28 -8.80 -6.86 -5.21
C VAL A 28 -10.15 -7.55 -5.38
N LEU A 29 -10.56 -7.83 -6.61
CA LEU A 29 -11.76 -8.64 -6.88
C LEU A 29 -11.33 -10.06 -7.26
N ASP A 30 -11.90 -11.06 -6.60
CA ASP A 30 -11.69 -12.45 -6.97
C ASP A 30 -12.40 -12.81 -8.30
N GLU A 31 -12.30 -14.08 -8.70
CA GLU A 31 -12.87 -14.56 -9.96
C GLU A 31 -14.41 -14.51 -10.02
N SER A 32 -15.06 -14.42 -8.86
CA SER A 32 -16.52 -14.26 -8.72
C SER A 32 -16.91 -12.80 -8.46
N ASN A 33 -15.99 -11.84 -8.63
CA ASN A 33 -16.14 -10.43 -8.30
C ASN A 33 -16.42 -10.14 -6.81
N HIS A 34 -16.05 -11.04 -5.90
CA HIS A 34 -16.09 -10.74 -4.48
C HIS A 34 -14.86 -9.95 -4.03
N PRO A 35 -15.01 -8.95 -3.14
CA PRO A 35 -13.88 -8.25 -2.55
C PRO A 35 -12.97 -9.20 -1.76
N PHE A 36 -11.67 -9.16 -2.05
CA PHE A 36 -10.63 -9.93 -1.39
C PHE A 36 -9.59 -8.99 -0.75
N PRO A 37 -9.80 -8.55 0.50
CA PRO A 37 -8.87 -7.68 1.20
C PRO A 37 -7.64 -8.46 1.66
N VAL A 38 -6.46 -7.90 1.46
CA VAL A 38 -5.18 -8.49 1.86
C VAL A 38 -4.26 -7.47 2.52
N PRO A 39 -3.66 -7.78 3.68
CA PRO A 39 -2.65 -6.92 4.29
C PRO A 39 -1.40 -6.88 3.41
N ILE A 40 -0.78 -5.70 3.29
CA ILE A 40 0.37 -5.48 2.42
C ILE A 40 1.19 -4.26 2.86
N TRP A 41 2.49 -4.30 2.59
CA TRP A 41 3.41 -3.18 2.77
C TRP A 41 3.42 -2.27 1.54
N PHE A 42 3.56 -0.97 1.78
CA PHE A 42 3.52 0.04 0.73
C PHE A 42 4.52 1.17 0.96
N LYS A 43 4.89 1.85 -0.11
CA LYS A 43 5.54 3.16 -0.06
C LYS A 43 4.74 4.14 -0.91
N TYR A 44 4.70 5.37 -0.43
CA TYR A 44 4.13 6.52 -1.10
C TYR A 44 5.18 7.63 -1.13
N GLU A 45 5.39 8.21 -2.30
CA GLU A 45 6.36 9.29 -2.51
C GLU A 45 5.97 10.11 -3.76
N ASP A 46 5.81 11.42 -3.59
CA ASP A 46 5.50 12.35 -4.68
C ASP A 46 4.32 11.93 -5.58
N GLY A 47 3.26 11.38 -4.97
CA GLY A 47 2.07 10.91 -5.69
C GLY A 47 2.18 9.49 -6.25
N ASN A 48 3.36 8.88 -6.18
CA ASN A 48 3.58 7.49 -6.61
C ASN A 48 3.30 6.54 -5.45
N LEU A 49 2.50 5.51 -5.70
CA LEU A 49 2.15 4.48 -4.75
C LEU A 49 2.55 3.12 -5.29
N TRP A 50 3.36 2.39 -4.54
CA TRP A 50 3.74 1.03 -4.91
C TRP A 50 3.79 0.09 -3.70
N LEU A 51 3.61 -1.18 -4.02
CA LEU A 51 3.49 -2.29 -3.09
C LEU A 51 4.48 -3.37 -3.51
N ILE A 52 5.01 -4.13 -2.56
CA ILE A 52 5.80 -5.33 -2.86
C ILE A 52 4.93 -6.57 -2.69
N SER A 53 5.06 -7.55 -3.59
CA SER A 53 4.34 -8.82 -3.47
C SER A 53 5.10 -10.00 -4.06
N ASN A 54 4.66 -11.20 -3.70
CA ASN A 54 5.11 -12.42 -4.35
C ASN A 54 4.27 -12.68 -5.60
N ILE A 55 4.95 -12.91 -6.74
CA ILE A 55 4.33 -13.17 -8.05
C ILE A 55 3.35 -14.35 -8.03
N LYS A 56 3.56 -15.34 -7.15
CA LYS A 56 2.72 -16.54 -7.05
C LYS A 56 1.45 -16.34 -6.20
N SER A 57 1.22 -15.15 -5.66
CA SER A 57 0.09 -14.91 -4.75
C SER A 57 -1.24 -14.73 -5.48
N LYS A 58 -2.34 -15.15 -4.84
CA LYS A 58 -3.69 -15.08 -5.42
C LYS A 58 -4.12 -13.68 -5.85
N LYS A 59 -3.71 -12.65 -5.09
CA LYS A 59 -3.99 -11.25 -5.45
C LYS A 59 -3.41 -10.84 -6.80
N ILE A 60 -2.28 -11.43 -7.22
CA ILE A 60 -1.68 -11.15 -8.53
C ILE A 60 -2.54 -11.75 -9.64
N GLN A 61 -2.95 -13.00 -9.50
CA GLN A 61 -3.90 -13.65 -10.42
C GLN A 61 -5.22 -12.87 -10.53
N HIS A 62 -5.69 -12.29 -9.42
CA HIS A 62 -6.87 -11.45 -9.38
C HIS A 62 -6.67 -10.10 -10.08
N ILE A 63 -5.54 -9.42 -9.84
CA ILE A 63 -5.18 -8.15 -10.50
C ILE A 63 -5.04 -8.31 -12.02
N GLU A 64 -4.44 -9.41 -12.48
CA GLU A 64 -4.30 -9.71 -13.91
C GLU A 64 -5.65 -9.85 -14.62
N LYS A 65 -6.67 -10.37 -13.91
CA LYS A 65 -8.04 -10.48 -14.43
C LYS A 65 -8.81 -9.17 -14.31
N ASN A 66 -8.63 -8.44 -13.22
CA ASN A 66 -9.27 -7.16 -12.97
C ASN A 66 -8.34 -6.22 -12.21
N PRO A 67 -7.78 -5.18 -12.87
CA PRO A 67 -6.79 -4.32 -12.25
C PRO A 67 -7.41 -3.23 -11.36
N ASN A 68 -8.73 -3.15 -11.24
CA ASN A 68 -9.38 -2.18 -10.35
C ASN A 68 -9.18 -2.59 -8.89
N VAL A 69 -8.60 -1.70 -8.09
CA VAL A 69 -8.28 -1.96 -6.69
C VAL A 69 -8.65 -0.80 -5.78
N SER A 70 -8.79 -1.13 -4.49
CA SER A 70 -8.88 -0.15 -3.41
C SER A 70 -7.83 -0.45 -2.35
N LEU A 71 -7.16 0.57 -1.82
CA LEU A 71 -6.15 0.45 -0.77
C LEU A 71 -6.59 1.27 0.44
N SER A 72 -6.81 0.62 1.58
CA SER A 72 -7.17 1.26 2.85
C SER A 72 -5.97 1.25 3.80
N ILE A 73 -5.63 2.41 4.36
CA ILE A 73 -4.52 2.60 5.30
C ILE A 73 -5.06 3.39 6.48
N ALA A 74 -4.95 2.85 7.69
CA ALA A 74 -5.44 3.48 8.91
C ALA A 74 -4.45 3.32 10.06
N ASN A 75 -4.42 4.29 10.97
CA ASN A 75 -3.82 4.08 12.29
C ASN A 75 -4.82 3.36 13.22
N SER A 76 -4.33 2.87 14.36
CA SER A 76 -5.14 2.14 15.35
C SER A 76 -5.37 2.93 16.65
N VAL A 77 -4.87 4.16 16.74
CA VAL A 77 -4.87 4.98 17.96
C VAL A 77 -5.48 6.35 17.67
N ARG A 78 -6.22 6.91 18.63
CA ARG A 78 -6.81 8.26 18.51
C ARG A 78 -5.72 9.35 18.52
N PRO A 79 -5.88 10.43 17.75
CA PRO A 79 -6.95 10.66 16.77
C PRO A 79 -6.86 9.69 15.59
N TYR A 80 -8.00 9.12 15.18
CA TYR A 80 -8.01 8.19 14.06
C TYR A 80 -7.72 8.92 12.75
N GLN A 81 -6.86 8.34 11.94
CA GLN A 81 -6.49 8.83 10.61
C GLN A 81 -6.58 7.68 9.63
N TYR A 82 -7.13 7.95 8.45
CA TYR A 82 -7.09 6.98 7.36
C TYR A 82 -7.05 7.63 5.98
N VAL A 83 -6.47 6.89 5.05
CA VAL A 83 -6.42 7.20 3.62
C VAL A 83 -6.95 5.98 2.86
N ILE A 84 -7.85 6.23 1.93
CA ILE A 84 -8.35 5.25 0.96
C ILE A 84 -8.00 5.75 -0.43
N PHE A 85 -7.24 4.93 -1.16
CA PHE A 85 -6.97 5.12 -2.58
C PHE A 85 -7.80 4.13 -3.40
N ASN A 86 -8.51 4.60 -4.40
CA ASN A 86 -8.96 3.75 -5.50
C ASN A 86 -8.05 3.98 -6.69
N GLY A 87 -7.79 2.93 -7.47
CA GLY A 87 -6.91 3.03 -8.61
C GLY A 87 -6.87 1.80 -9.48
N ILE A 88 -5.96 1.83 -10.44
CA ILE A 88 -5.64 0.74 -11.34
C ILE A 88 -4.27 0.19 -10.96
N ALA A 89 -4.19 -1.11 -10.71
CA ALA A 89 -2.96 -1.81 -10.40
C ALA A 89 -2.21 -2.20 -11.67
N GLU A 90 -0.91 -1.90 -11.71
CA GLU A 90 0.02 -2.26 -12.78
C GLU A 90 1.17 -3.07 -12.19
N ILE A 91 1.37 -4.29 -12.69
CA ILE A 91 2.43 -5.19 -12.22
C ILE A 91 3.73 -4.90 -12.98
N SER A 92 4.83 -4.73 -12.26
CA SER A 92 6.18 -4.65 -12.82
C SER A 92 7.02 -5.86 -12.41
N ASP A 93 7.43 -6.64 -13.41
CA ASP A 93 8.31 -7.79 -13.32
C ASP A 93 9.36 -7.71 -14.46
N PRO A 94 10.67 -7.65 -14.18
CA PRO A 94 11.30 -7.72 -12.87
C PRO A 94 10.97 -6.50 -11.98
N ALA A 95 10.95 -6.72 -10.66
CA ALA A 95 10.81 -5.64 -9.70
C ALA A 95 12.02 -4.69 -9.74
N ASP A 96 11.76 -3.39 -9.57
CA ASP A 96 12.79 -2.39 -9.31
C ASP A 96 13.42 -2.61 -7.92
N PRO A 97 14.73 -2.91 -7.83
CA PRO A 97 15.45 -3.12 -6.57
C PRO A 97 15.31 -1.95 -5.59
N ASN A 98 15.31 -0.72 -6.08
CA ASN A 98 15.22 0.47 -5.23
C ASN A 98 13.86 0.55 -4.55
N LYS A 99 12.78 0.24 -5.29
CA LYS A 99 11.42 0.19 -4.74
C LYS A 99 11.27 -0.87 -3.65
N ILE A 100 11.91 -2.03 -3.80
CA ILE A 100 11.94 -3.07 -2.76
C ILE A 100 12.63 -2.53 -1.50
N ILE A 101 13.84 -1.97 -1.66
CA ILE A 101 14.62 -1.41 -0.55
C ILE A 101 13.83 -0.31 0.17
N GLN A 102 13.21 0.62 -0.57
CA GLN A 102 12.42 1.71 0.01
C GLN A 102 11.23 1.20 0.84
N VAL A 103 10.55 0.14 0.38
CA VAL A 103 9.45 -0.44 1.16
C VAL A 103 10.00 -1.14 2.39
N CYS A 104 10.96 -2.06 2.26
CA CYS A 104 11.48 -2.79 3.42
C CYS A 104 12.12 -1.87 4.47
N THR A 105 12.85 -0.83 4.05
CA THR A 105 13.45 0.14 4.99
C THR A 105 12.44 1.02 5.71
N LYS A 106 11.28 1.27 5.11
CA LYS A 106 10.18 1.94 5.78
C LYS A 106 9.64 1.13 6.95
N TYR A 107 9.51 -0.19 6.82
CA TYR A 107 8.90 -1.05 7.84
C TYR A 107 9.90 -1.58 8.87
N ASP A 108 11.08 -2.01 8.44
CA ASP A 108 12.08 -2.66 9.30
C ASP A 108 13.28 -1.75 9.62
N GLY A 109 13.25 -0.49 9.17
CA GLY A 109 14.36 0.45 9.31
C GLY A 109 15.51 0.18 8.34
N TYR A 110 16.52 1.05 8.38
CA TYR A 110 17.60 1.09 7.39
C TYR A 110 18.40 -0.22 7.28
N THR A 111 18.81 -0.79 8.42
CA THR A 111 19.69 -1.96 8.45
C THR A 111 18.94 -3.26 8.17
N GLU A 112 17.91 -3.58 8.95
CA GLU A 112 17.18 -4.84 8.80
C GLU A 112 16.33 -4.85 7.54
N GLY A 113 15.73 -3.71 7.16
CA GLY A 113 14.98 -3.59 5.91
C GLY A 113 15.84 -3.85 4.66
N ARG A 114 17.12 -3.47 4.66
CA ARG A 114 18.04 -3.79 3.55
C ARG A 114 18.41 -5.27 3.49
N LYS A 115 18.64 -5.90 4.64
CA LYS A 115 18.85 -7.35 4.69
C LYS A 115 17.63 -8.10 4.16
N PHE A 116 16.43 -7.70 4.58
CA PHE A 116 15.21 -8.32 4.11
C PHE A 116 14.96 -8.08 2.61
N ALA A 117 15.19 -6.84 2.12
CA ALA A 117 15.13 -6.54 0.69
C ALA A 117 16.08 -7.42 -0.13
N GLN A 118 17.30 -7.67 0.36
CA GLN A 118 18.25 -8.57 -0.29
C GLN A 118 17.68 -9.99 -0.43
N LEU A 119 17.12 -10.56 0.65
CA LEU A 119 16.49 -11.88 0.61
C LEU A 119 15.32 -11.94 -0.41
N LEU A 120 14.51 -10.88 -0.47
CA LEU A 120 13.40 -10.78 -1.41
C LEU A 120 13.88 -10.74 -2.87
N MET A 121 14.98 -10.03 -3.16
CA MET A 121 15.58 -9.96 -4.49
C MET A 121 16.24 -11.29 -4.88
N GLU A 122 16.94 -11.94 -3.96
CA GLU A 122 17.56 -13.26 -4.17
C GLU A 122 16.52 -14.35 -4.47
N SER A 123 15.33 -14.26 -3.87
CA SER A 123 14.24 -15.21 -4.13
C SER A 123 13.70 -15.18 -5.57
N ARG A 124 13.94 -14.08 -6.31
CA ARG A 124 13.42 -13.82 -7.66
C ARG A 124 11.90 -14.00 -7.84
N HIS A 125 11.13 -13.97 -6.76
CA HIS A 125 9.67 -14.04 -6.79
C HIS A 125 8.99 -12.72 -6.44
N THR A 126 9.77 -11.68 -6.15
CA THR A 126 9.26 -10.37 -5.75
C THR A 126 8.93 -9.53 -6.98
N ILE A 127 7.72 -8.99 -7.02
CA ILE A 127 7.24 -8.04 -8.03
C ILE A 127 6.78 -6.73 -7.35
N ILE A 128 6.67 -5.67 -8.16
CA ILE A 128 6.07 -4.42 -7.73
C ILE A 128 4.64 -4.33 -8.28
N ILE A 129 3.71 -3.92 -7.42
CA ILE A 129 2.38 -3.47 -7.85
C ILE A 129 2.36 -1.95 -7.74
N ASN A 130 2.35 -1.24 -8.87
CA ASN A 130 2.15 0.21 -8.90
C ASN A 130 0.65 0.50 -8.93
N ILE A 131 0.20 1.48 -8.16
CA ILE A 131 -1.20 1.90 -8.17
C ILE A 131 -1.29 3.26 -8.83
N LYS A 132 -1.90 3.31 -10.02
CA LYS A 132 -2.35 4.55 -10.63
C LYS A 132 -3.59 5.05 -9.89
N ILE A 133 -3.39 6.00 -8.97
CA ILE A 133 -4.46 6.55 -8.13
C ILE A 133 -5.47 7.31 -8.99
N THR A 134 -6.74 6.94 -8.90
CA THR A 134 -7.86 7.63 -9.57
C THR A 134 -8.73 8.42 -8.60
N LYS A 135 -8.75 8.02 -7.31
CA LYS A 135 -9.48 8.73 -6.26
C LYS A 135 -8.76 8.60 -4.92
N THR A 136 -8.72 9.70 -4.18
CA THR A 136 -8.19 9.78 -2.81
C THR A 136 -9.29 10.24 -1.86
N ASN A 137 -9.51 9.50 -0.78
CA ASN A 137 -10.34 9.92 0.34
C ASN A 137 -9.48 9.85 1.61
N ALA A 138 -9.39 10.93 2.36
CA ALA A 138 -8.45 11.02 3.48
C ALA A 138 -9.05 11.84 4.61
N TRP A 139 -9.02 11.29 5.82
CA TRP A 139 -9.71 11.85 6.97
C TRP A 139 -8.91 11.73 8.26
N ILE A 140 -9.13 12.68 9.15
CA ILE A 140 -8.62 12.71 10.52
C ILE A 140 -9.77 13.07 11.47
N ASP A 141 -9.80 12.38 12.60
CA ASP A 141 -10.67 12.67 13.73
C ASP A 141 -10.09 13.85 14.54
N ARG A 142 -10.88 14.92 14.72
CA ARG A 142 -10.48 16.13 15.47
C ARG A 142 -11.54 16.52 16.49
#